data_AF-A0A8X6W7H7-F1
#
_entry.id   AF-A0A8X6W7H7-F1
#
_cell.length_a   1.000
_cell.length_b   1.000
_cell.length_c   1.000
_cell.angle_alpha   90.00
_cell.angle_beta   90.00
_cell.angle_gamma   90.00
#
_symmetry.space_group_name_H-M   'P 1'
#
loop_
_entity.id
_entity.type
_entity.pdbx_description
1 polymer ?
#
loop_
_entity_poly.entity_id
_entity_poly.type
_entity_poly.pdbx_seq_one_letter_code
_entity_poly.pdbx_strand_id
1 'polypeptide(L)'
;MRKHGFIDFNVDTSTPFSCITPIDFFNHVEFREELLTSTPKHSSHPELLGQLALEVINDIPDQALIVYTDGSRSDTGRAGSGIFSNTPGNDVKISIRNSDHCSVFRSELIVISGVLDHALNSYKDSIWILTDSRSFIQYLKNWPKIMDSTGLDILSKLVRLGQRKQICLQWIPSHVGVLGNEAANELAGRGCDLPNPSSTVLTHTEIHSFQRNKMNLTWRNPPAHHWYTAKSPGLSIQCRSSRAHQTALARLRSGHLRCMTFVQGVKSFFTCPCSLLASPAHLLDCWGISL
;
A
#
# COMPACT_ATOMS: atom_id res chain seq x y z
N MET A 1 48.07 19.29 -1.77
CA MET A 1 47.38 20.09 -2.82
C MET A 1 46.66 19.15 -3.78
N ARG A 2 45.33 18.99 -3.63
CA ARG A 2 44.44 18.35 -4.61
C ARG A 2 43.24 19.28 -4.78
N LYS A 3 43.10 19.87 -5.97
CA LYS A 3 41.98 20.74 -6.32
C LYS A 3 40.72 19.87 -6.45
N HIS A 4 39.70 20.18 -5.66
CA HIS A 4 38.35 19.66 -5.82
C HIS A 4 37.70 20.41 -6.98
N GLY A 5 37.39 19.72 -8.07
CA GLY A 5 36.54 20.23 -9.13
C GLY A 5 35.08 20.03 -8.73
N PHE A 6 34.39 21.12 -8.41
CA PHE A 6 32.94 21.16 -8.37
C PHE A 6 32.43 21.03 -9.81
N ILE A 7 31.57 20.04 -10.07
CA ILE A 7 30.79 19.97 -11.31
C ILE A 7 29.48 20.70 -11.02
N ASP A 8 29.34 21.89 -11.60
CA ASP A 8 28.10 22.65 -11.59
C ASP A 8 27.03 21.90 -12.39
N PHE A 9 25.98 21.45 -11.70
CA PHE A 9 24.75 21.00 -12.35
C PHE A 9 23.93 22.24 -12.71
N ASN A 10 24.15 22.77 -13.90
CA ASN A 10 23.24 23.76 -14.48
C ASN A 10 21.98 23.00 -14.92
N VAL A 11 20.98 22.97 -14.05
CA VAL A 11 19.63 22.48 -14.35
C VAL A 11 18.94 23.59 -15.14
N ASP A 12 18.70 23.38 -16.44
CA ASP A 12 17.79 24.23 -17.19
C ASP A 12 16.36 24.01 -16.67
N THR A 13 16.01 24.80 -15.65
CA THR A 13 14.66 24.91 -15.10
C THR A 13 13.82 25.83 -15.98
N SER A 14 13.32 25.36 -17.13
CA SER A 14 12.26 26.11 -17.82
C SER A 14 11.49 25.29 -18.86
N THR A 15 10.80 24.25 -18.43
CA THR A 15 9.48 23.95 -19.02
C THR A 15 8.51 23.59 -17.90
N PRO A 16 7.49 24.41 -17.63
CA PRO A 16 6.42 24.01 -16.73
C PRO A 16 5.71 22.80 -17.36
N PHE A 17 5.37 21.79 -16.55
CA PHE A 17 4.58 20.62 -16.97
C PHE A 17 3.25 20.99 -17.68
N SER A 18 2.80 22.25 -17.60
CA SER A 18 1.59 22.77 -18.24
C SER A 18 1.71 23.04 -19.75
N CYS A 19 2.90 22.90 -20.35
CA CYS A 19 3.13 23.30 -21.76
C CYS A 19 3.40 22.14 -22.72
N ILE A 20 3.36 20.90 -22.26
CA ILE A 20 3.66 19.72 -23.08
C ILE A 20 2.36 19.03 -23.49
N THR A 21 2.17 18.82 -24.79
CA THR A 21 1.01 18.10 -25.35
C THR A 21 0.98 16.66 -24.83
N PRO A 22 -0.19 16.10 -24.46
CA PRO A 22 -0.30 14.76 -23.85
C PRO A 22 0.26 13.60 -24.68
N ILE A 23 0.46 13.82 -25.99
CA ILE A 23 0.88 12.80 -26.95
C ILE A 23 2.38 12.53 -26.91
N ASP A 24 3.24 13.50 -26.57
CA ASP A 24 4.70 13.31 -26.66
C ASP A 24 5.38 12.85 -25.36
N PHE A 25 4.64 12.78 -24.26
CA PHE A 25 5.21 12.59 -22.93
C PHE A 25 5.73 11.16 -22.68
N PHE A 26 5.15 10.17 -23.39
CA PHE A 26 5.40 8.74 -23.20
C PHE A 26 5.56 8.00 -24.53
N ASN A 27 6.13 8.62 -25.57
CA ASN A 27 6.25 8.02 -26.92
C ASN A 27 6.90 6.62 -26.95
N HIS A 28 7.67 6.25 -25.91
CA HIS A 28 8.33 4.96 -25.77
C HIS A 28 7.93 4.22 -24.48
N VAL A 29 6.82 4.61 -23.84
CA VAL A 29 6.30 3.97 -22.63
C VAL A 29 4.88 3.47 -22.89
N GLU A 30 4.71 2.16 -22.86
CA GLU A 30 3.43 1.51 -23.10
C GLU A 30 2.82 0.98 -21.79
N PHE A 31 1.51 1.17 -21.63
CA PHE A 31 0.75 0.74 -20.46
C PHE A 31 -0.34 -0.28 -20.86
N ARG A 32 -0.10 -1.56 -20.58
CA ARG A 32 -0.99 -2.68 -20.94
C ARG A 32 -1.70 -3.23 -19.71
N GLU A 33 -3.01 -2.99 -19.61
CA GLU A 33 -3.85 -3.44 -18.48
C GLU A 33 -4.54 -4.78 -18.71
N GLU A 34 -4.45 -5.31 -19.93
CA GLU A 34 -5.16 -6.50 -20.38
C GLU A 34 -4.18 -7.48 -21.03
N LEU A 35 -4.60 -8.74 -21.10
CA LEU A 35 -3.93 -9.77 -21.89
C LEU A 35 -4.38 -9.65 -23.37
N LEU A 36 -3.93 -10.57 -24.23
CA LEU A 36 -4.21 -10.57 -25.69
C LEU A 36 -5.71 -10.53 -26.04
N THR A 37 -6.58 -10.99 -25.14
CA THR A 37 -8.03 -10.87 -25.27
C THR A 37 -8.63 -10.25 -24.02
N SER A 38 -9.59 -9.33 -24.20
CA SER A 38 -10.34 -8.73 -23.10
C SER A 38 -11.20 -9.81 -22.44
N THR A 39 -10.67 -10.42 -21.39
CA THR A 39 -11.31 -11.50 -20.63
C THR A 39 -11.59 -11.01 -19.21
N PRO A 40 -12.83 -11.08 -18.70
CA PRO A 40 -13.10 -10.69 -17.33
C PRO A 40 -12.43 -11.70 -16.38
N LYS A 41 -11.54 -11.21 -15.51
CA LYS A 41 -10.79 -12.01 -14.52
C LYS A 41 -11.69 -12.88 -13.63
N HIS A 42 -12.89 -12.40 -13.29
CA HIS A 42 -13.83 -13.09 -12.40
C HIS A 42 -14.61 -14.24 -13.06
N SER A 43 -14.58 -14.34 -14.39
CA SER A 43 -15.33 -15.35 -15.15
C SER A 43 -14.43 -16.35 -15.88
N SER A 44 -13.11 -16.19 -15.78
CA SER A 44 -12.13 -16.95 -16.55
C SER A 44 -11.44 -17.99 -15.67
N HIS A 45 -11.25 -19.20 -16.18
CA HIS A 45 -10.57 -20.28 -15.45
C HIS A 45 -9.10 -19.90 -15.19
N PRO A 46 -8.52 -20.15 -14.00
CA PRO A 46 -7.14 -19.78 -13.68
C PRO A 46 -6.11 -20.31 -14.69
N GLU A 47 -6.30 -21.53 -15.20
CA GLU A 47 -5.44 -22.14 -16.21
C GLU A 47 -5.44 -21.37 -17.54
N LEU A 48 -6.62 -20.90 -17.98
CA LEU A 48 -6.73 -20.07 -19.19
C LEU A 48 -6.02 -18.73 -19.01
N LEU A 49 -6.19 -18.09 -17.84
CA LEU A 49 -5.49 -16.85 -17.51
C LEU A 49 -3.97 -17.06 -17.46
N GLY A 50 -3.53 -18.18 -16.90
CA GLY A 50 -2.13 -18.59 -16.92
C GLY A 50 -1.59 -18.76 -18.33
N GLN A 51 -2.34 -19.44 -19.20
CA GLN A 51 -1.94 -19.64 -20.59
C GLN A 51 -1.86 -18.33 -21.38
N LEU A 52 -2.85 -17.45 -21.24
CA LEU A 52 -2.84 -16.12 -21.87
C LEU A 52 -1.69 -15.24 -21.36
N ALA A 53 -1.35 -15.34 -20.08
CA ALA A 53 -0.21 -14.63 -19.51
C ALA A 53 1.11 -15.15 -20.09
N LEU A 54 1.26 -16.46 -20.23
CA LEU A 54 2.44 -17.07 -20.85
C LEU A 54 2.55 -16.71 -22.34
N GLU A 55 1.45 -16.63 -23.06
CA GLU A 55 1.43 -16.17 -24.46
C GLU A 55 1.95 -14.73 -24.59
N VAL A 56 1.45 -13.81 -23.76
CA VAL A 56 1.98 -12.43 -23.68
C VAL A 56 3.47 -12.41 -23.36
N ILE A 57 3.92 -13.24 -22.41
CA ILE A 57 5.34 -13.31 -22.00
C ILE A 57 6.21 -13.87 -23.13
N ASN A 58 5.74 -14.87 -23.86
CA ASN A 58 6.46 -15.49 -24.97
C ASN A 58 6.57 -14.56 -26.19
N ASP A 59 5.65 -13.61 -26.34
CA ASP A 59 5.70 -12.58 -27.38
C ASP A 59 6.65 -11.42 -27.04
N ILE A 60 7.22 -11.38 -25.83
CA ILE A 60 8.22 -10.37 -25.45
C ILE A 60 9.52 -10.63 -26.22
N PRO A 61 10.15 -9.60 -26.82
CA PRO A 61 11.40 -9.77 -27.56
C PRO A 61 12.53 -10.38 -26.71
N ASP A 62 13.24 -11.38 -27.26
CA ASP A 62 14.34 -12.10 -26.56
C ASP A 62 15.42 -11.18 -25.98
N GLN A 63 15.68 -10.05 -26.64
CA GLN A 63 16.66 -9.07 -26.19
C GLN A 63 16.17 -8.19 -25.02
N ALA A 64 14.87 -8.19 -24.70
CA ALA A 64 14.32 -7.35 -23.65
C ALA A 64 14.79 -7.75 -22.25
N LEU A 65 14.83 -6.78 -21.35
CA LEU A 65 14.95 -7.03 -19.91
C LEU A 65 13.55 -7.27 -19.35
N ILE A 66 13.26 -8.50 -18.93
CA ILE A 66 11.98 -8.87 -18.30
C ILE A 66 12.13 -8.81 -16.78
N VAL A 67 11.31 -8.01 -16.12
CA VAL A 67 11.32 -7.82 -14.67
C VAL A 67 9.93 -8.06 -14.11
N TYR A 68 9.81 -8.98 -13.16
CA TYR A 68 8.62 -9.24 -12.38
C TYR A 68 8.72 -8.50 -11.06
N THR A 69 7.63 -7.88 -10.64
CA THR A 69 7.58 -7.10 -9.39
C THR A 69 6.34 -7.40 -8.58
N ASP A 70 6.49 -7.43 -7.27
CA ASP A 70 5.36 -7.56 -6.35
C ASP A 70 5.57 -6.78 -5.04
N GLY A 71 4.47 -6.46 -4.36
CA GLY A 71 4.42 -5.83 -3.04
C GLY A 71 3.67 -6.71 -2.04
N SER A 72 4.18 -6.82 -0.82
CA SER A 72 3.58 -7.63 0.23
C SER A 72 3.47 -6.87 1.54
N ARG A 73 2.51 -7.29 2.36
CA ARG A 73 2.32 -6.79 3.72
C ARG A 73 1.86 -7.93 4.63
N SER A 74 2.63 -8.15 5.68
CA SER A 74 2.30 -9.08 6.77
C SER A 74 1.21 -8.54 7.70
N ASP A 75 0.60 -9.45 8.47
CA ASP A 75 -0.41 -9.13 9.48
C ASP A 75 0.11 -8.23 10.60
N THR A 76 1.41 -8.33 10.93
CA THR A 76 2.06 -7.45 11.91
C THR A 76 2.30 -6.04 11.36
N GLY A 77 1.95 -5.79 10.10
CA GLY A 77 2.12 -4.51 9.43
C GLY A 77 3.49 -4.30 8.80
N ARG A 78 4.40 -5.27 8.85
CA ARG A 78 5.67 -5.20 8.11
C ARG A 78 5.38 -5.36 6.63
N ALA A 79 6.01 -4.54 5.80
CA ALA A 79 5.80 -4.53 4.36
C ALA A 79 7.10 -4.80 3.61
N GLY A 80 6.99 -5.40 2.43
CA GLY A 80 8.11 -5.79 1.61
C GLY A 80 7.80 -5.67 0.12
N SER A 81 8.85 -5.64 -0.68
CA SER A 81 8.81 -5.57 -2.13
C SER A 81 9.75 -6.61 -2.72
N GLY A 82 9.36 -7.22 -3.84
CA GLY A 82 10.11 -8.28 -4.51
C GLY A 82 10.37 -7.95 -5.97
N ILE A 83 11.59 -8.21 -6.43
CA ILE A 83 11.99 -8.09 -7.84
C ILE A 83 12.60 -9.41 -8.28
N PHE A 84 12.05 -9.98 -9.35
CA PHE A 84 12.63 -11.12 -10.03
C PHE A 84 12.89 -10.79 -11.49
N SER A 85 14.08 -11.10 -12.01
CA SER A 85 14.37 -11.02 -13.44
C SER A 85 15.18 -12.25 -13.85
N ASN A 86 14.68 -12.97 -14.85
CA ASN A 86 15.38 -14.11 -15.43
C ASN A 86 16.32 -13.58 -16.52
N THR A 87 17.62 -13.56 -16.23
CA THR A 87 18.65 -13.24 -17.22
C THR A 87 19.49 -14.50 -17.45
N PRO A 88 19.72 -14.92 -18.71
CA PRO A 88 20.50 -16.12 -19.01
C PRO A 88 21.85 -16.12 -18.28
N GLY A 89 22.03 -17.06 -17.35
CA GLY A 89 23.26 -17.25 -16.57
C GLY A 89 23.34 -16.48 -15.25
N ASN A 90 22.42 -15.56 -14.94
CA ASN A 90 22.38 -14.90 -13.63
C ASN A 90 20.99 -14.31 -13.32
N ASP A 91 20.14 -15.07 -12.62
CA ASP A 91 18.88 -14.53 -12.11
C ASP A 91 19.13 -13.35 -11.16
N VAL A 92 18.37 -12.27 -11.34
CA VAL A 92 18.32 -11.18 -10.36
C VAL A 92 17.14 -11.44 -9.42
N LYS A 93 17.44 -11.56 -8.13
CA LYS A 93 16.47 -11.79 -7.04
C LYS A 93 16.70 -10.76 -5.95
N ILE A 94 15.78 -9.82 -5.77
CA ILE A 94 15.91 -8.75 -4.77
C ILE A 94 14.67 -8.74 -3.89
N SER A 95 14.91 -8.76 -2.57
CA SER A 95 13.91 -8.51 -1.54
C SER A 95 14.22 -7.18 -0.87
N ILE A 96 13.23 -6.31 -0.74
CA ILE A 96 13.35 -5.00 -0.13
C ILE A 96 12.39 -4.94 1.06
N ARG A 97 12.89 -4.49 2.21
CA ARG A 97 12.04 -4.15 3.36
C ARG A 97 11.51 -2.73 3.19
N ASN A 98 10.21 -2.55 3.32
CA ASN A 98 9.59 -1.23 3.35
C ASN A 98 9.33 -0.79 4.79
N SER A 99 9.08 0.50 4.97
CA SER A 99 8.63 1.04 6.26
C SER A 99 7.39 0.31 6.77
N ASP A 100 7.31 0.14 8.09
CA ASP A 100 6.14 -0.50 8.69
C ASP A 100 4.87 0.28 8.37
N HIS A 101 3.79 -0.47 8.18
CA HIS A 101 2.47 0.00 7.81
C HIS A 101 2.37 0.59 6.40
N CYS A 102 3.43 0.53 5.59
CA CYS A 102 3.37 0.76 4.15
C CYS A 102 2.29 -0.13 3.53
N SER A 103 1.49 0.43 2.65
CA SER A 103 0.46 -0.34 1.95
C SER A 103 1.06 -1.26 0.87
N VAL A 104 0.32 -2.31 0.48
CA VAL A 104 0.72 -3.18 -0.65
C VAL A 104 0.90 -2.36 -1.92
N PHE A 105 -0.11 -1.54 -2.26
CA PHE A 105 -0.04 -0.61 -3.40
C PHE A 105 1.17 0.32 -3.37
N ARG A 106 1.54 0.84 -2.20
CA ARG A 106 2.74 1.66 -2.06
C ARG A 106 4.03 0.84 -2.22
N SER A 107 4.04 -0.40 -1.76
CA SER A 107 5.16 -1.33 -1.97
C SER A 107 5.36 -1.65 -3.46
N GLU A 108 4.26 -1.75 -4.22
CA GLU A 108 4.29 -1.87 -5.69
C GLU A 108 4.88 -0.60 -6.34
N LEU A 109 4.52 0.60 -5.88
CA LEU A 109 5.13 1.84 -6.38
C LEU A 109 6.63 1.94 -6.07
N ILE A 110 7.02 1.61 -4.83
CA ILE A 110 8.43 1.65 -4.38
C ILE A 110 9.28 0.70 -5.22
N VAL A 111 8.82 -0.53 -5.43
CA VAL A 111 9.59 -1.52 -6.18
C VAL A 111 9.80 -1.11 -7.63
N ILE A 112 8.78 -0.54 -8.26
CA ILE A 112 8.88 -0.02 -9.63
C ILE A 112 9.86 1.14 -9.70
N SER A 113 9.78 2.09 -8.77
CA SER A 113 10.73 3.21 -8.72
C SER A 113 12.18 2.73 -8.65
N GLY A 114 12.46 1.68 -7.86
CA GLY A 114 13.77 1.03 -7.80
C GLY A 114 14.15 0.24 -9.05
N VAL A 115 13.20 -0.45 -9.69
CA VAL A 115 13.43 -1.11 -10.99
C VAL A 115 13.82 -0.10 -12.06
N LEU A 116 13.16 1.06 -12.11
CA LEU A 116 13.50 2.13 -13.04
C LEU A 116 14.89 2.71 -12.78
N ASP A 117 15.32 2.83 -11.51
CA ASP A 117 16.69 3.24 -11.18
C ASP A 117 17.74 2.24 -11.68
N HIS A 118 17.47 0.94 -11.56
CA HIS A 118 18.34 -0.10 -12.09
C HIS A 118 18.34 -0.15 -13.62
N ALA A 119 17.17 0.05 -14.24
CA ALA A 119 17.00 0.10 -15.68
C ALA A 119 17.81 1.20 -16.37
N LEU A 120 18.07 2.33 -15.69
CA LEU A 120 18.94 3.40 -16.20
C LEU A 120 20.36 2.91 -16.53
N ASN A 121 20.87 1.92 -15.79
CA ASN A 121 22.21 1.38 -15.96
C ASN A 121 22.25 0.10 -16.81
N SER A 122 21.09 -0.41 -17.24
CA SER A 122 21.02 -1.59 -18.09
C SER A 122 21.45 -1.26 -19.52
N TYR A 123 22.19 -2.17 -20.16
CA TYR A 123 22.55 -2.09 -21.58
C TYR A 123 21.40 -2.52 -22.51
N LYS A 124 20.27 -3.00 -21.97
CA LYS A 124 19.11 -3.42 -22.75
C LYS A 124 18.28 -2.22 -23.19
N ASP A 125 17.90 -2.17 -24.48
CA ASP A 125 17.12 -1.08 -25.06
C ASP A 125 15.60 -1.22 -24.86
N SER A 126 15.14 -2.42 -24.50
CA SER A 126 13.74 -2.71 -24.19
C SER A 126 13.62 -3.29 -22.78
N ILE A 127 12.68 -2.77 -22.01
CA ILE A 127 12.41 -3.17 -20.63
C ILE A 127 10.93 -3.48 -20.50
N TRP A 128 10.62 -4.68 -20.00
CA TRP A 128 9.27 -5.14 -19.73
C TRP A 128 9.11 -5.36 -18.24
N ILE A 129 8.21 -4.60 -17.63
CA ILE A 129 7.90 -4.70 -16.22
C ILE A 129 6.54 -5.37 -16.08
N LEU A 130 6.55 -6.58 -15.53
CA LEU A 130 5.41 -7.45 -15.34
C LEU A 130 4.94 -7.33 -13.88
N THR A 131 3.68 -6.97 -13.70
CA THR A 131 3.06 -6.77 -12.38
C THR A 131 1.63 -7.26 -12.39
N ASP A 132 1.18 -7.84 -11.28
CA ASP A 132 -0.21 -8.24 -11.11
C ASP A 132 -1.14 -7.15 -10.57
N SER A 133 -0.57 -5.97 -10.27
CA SER A 133 -1.32 -4.78 -9.90
C SER A 133 -1.83 -4.00 -11.10
N ARG A 134 -3.04 -4.37 -11.56
CA ARG A 134 -3.77 -3.57 -12.56
C ARG A 134 -4.01 -2.15 -12.06
N SER A 135 -4.21 -1.99 -10.75
CA SER A 135 -4.44 -0.69 -10.11
C SER A 135 -3.26 0.27 -10.25
N PHE A 136 -2.03 -0.25 -10.25
CA PHE A 136 -0.82 0.53 -10.46
C PHE A 136 -0.73 1.10 -11.89
N ILE A 137 -1.01 0.27 -12.90
CA ILE A 137 -1.00 0.73 -14.30
C ILE A 137 -2.11 1.77 -14.53
N GLN A 138 -3.30 1.56 -13.94
CA GLN A 138 -4.40 2.52 -13.98
C GLN A 138 -4.06 3.84 -13.29
N TYR A 139 -3.36 3.77 -12.18
CA TYR A 139 -2.89 4.94 -11.46
C TYR A 139 -1.93 5.76 -12.34
N LEU A 140 -0.93 5.13 -12.97
CA LEU A 140 0.01 5.83 -13.86
C LEU A 140 -0.66 6.37 -15.13
N LYS A 141 -1.65 5.68 -15.71
CA LYS A 141 -2.43 6.22 -16.83
C LYS A 141 -3.18 7.50 -16.46
N ASN A 142 -3.54 7.67 -15.19
CA ASN A 142 -4.13 8.89 -14.66
C ASN A 142 -3.10 9.95 -14.27
N TRP A 143 -1.91 9.96 -14.89
CA TRP A 143 -0.78 10.83 -14.55
C TRP A 143 -1.09 12.32 -14.35
N PRO A 144 -2.04 12.98 -15.06
CA PRO A 144 -2.32 14.40 -14.81
C PRO A 144 -2.90 14.67 -13.41
N LYS A 145 -3.39 13.61 -12.73
CA LYS A 145 -3.98 13.67 -11.39
C LYS A 145 -3.01 13.20 -10.30
N ILE A 146 -1.83 12.71 -10.66
CA ILE A 146 -0.82 12.24 -9.72
C ILE A 146 -0.19 13.46 -9.05
N MET A 147 -0.25 13.50 -7.72
CA MET A 147 0.25 14.62 -6.90
C MET A 147 1.20 14.17 -5.79
N ASP A 148 1.32 12.87 -5.52
CA ASP A 148 2.23 12.36 -4.50
C ASP A 148 3.66 12.22 -5.06
N SER A 149 4.64 12.36 -4.17
CA SER A 149 6.06 12.42 -4.53
C SER A 149 6.57 11.14 -5.21
N THR A 150 6.02 9.98 -4.88
CA THR A 150 6.46 8.70 -5.46
C THR A 150 5.89 8.49 -6.84
N GLY A 151 4.62 8.83 -7.07
CA GLY A 151 4.07 8.88 -8.41
C GLY A 151 4.84 9.84 -9.32
N LEU A 152 5.10 11.06 -8.84
CA LEU A 152 5.88 12.05 -9.61
C LEU A 152 7.31 11.57 -9.91
N ASP A 153 7.98 10.92 -8.95
CA ASP A 153 9.28 10.29 -9.15
C ASP A 153 9.24 9.23 -10.27
N ILE A 154 8.28 8.30 -10.21
CA ILE A 154 8.09 7.26 -11.23
C ILE A 154 7.82 7.88 -12.60
N LEU A 155 6.92 8.86 -12.70
CA LEU A 155 6.63 9.54 -13.96
C LEU A 155 7.88 10.21 -14.54
N SER A 156 8.66 10.92 -13.71
CA SER A 156 9.90 11.56 -14.15
C SER A 156 10.93 10.55 -14.68
N LYS A 157 11.05 9.40 -14.03
CA LYS A 157 11.93 8.29 -14.43
C LYS A 157 11.47 7.66 -15.74
N LEU A 158 10.16 7.42 -15.89
CA LEU A 158 9.58 6.87 -17.12
C LEU A 158 9.81 7.80 -18.32
N VAL A 159 9.61 9.11 -18.15
CA VAL A 159 9.88 10.10 -19.21
C VAL A 159 11.35 10.07 -19.60
N ARG A 160 12.25 10.13 -18.61
CA ARG A 160 13.70 10.15 -18.84
C ARG A 160 14.19 8.87 -19.50
N LEU A 161 13.70 7.71 -19.06
CA LEU A 161 14.06 6.42 -19.65
C LEU A 161 13.46 6.26 -21.05
N GLY A 162 12.22 6.69 -21.24
CA GLY A 162 11.50 6.63 -22.51
C GLY A 162 12.23 7.37 -23.63
N GLN A 163 13.01 8.42 -23.33
CA GLN A 163 13.84 9.09 -24.34
C GLN A 163 14.90 8.19 -25.00
N ARG A 164 15.23 7.03 -24.40
CA ARG A 164 16.35 6.18 -24.82
C ARG A 164 16.01 4.70 -24.93
N LYS A 165 14.95 4.27 -24.25
CA LYS A 165 14.58 2.86 -24.10
C LYS A 165 13.09 2.70 -24.31
N GLN A 166 12.70 1.56 -24.87
CA GLN A 166 11.32 1.13 -24.94
C GLN A 166 10.94 0.51 -23.60
N ILE A 167 9.88 1.02 -22.96
CA ILE A 167 9.39 0.53 -21.68
C ILE A 167 7.97 0.02 -21.86
N CYS A 168 7.71 -1.21 -21.45
CA CYS A 168 6.36 -1.75 -21.39
C CYS A 168 6.02 -2.11 -19.95
N LEU A 169 4.91 -1.56 -19.44
CA LEU A 169 4.31 -1.92 -18.17
C LEU A 169 3.13 -2.85 -18.49
N GLN A 170 3.30 -4.13 -18.25
CA GLN A 170 2.33 -5.17 -18.61
C GLN A 170 1.71 -5.79 -17.36
N TRP A 171 0.38 -5.72 -17.30
CA TRP A 171 -0.38 -6.42 -16.29
C TRP A 171 -0.37 -7.93 -16.55
N ILE A 172 -0.17 -8.73 -15.50
CA ILE A 172 -0.33 -10.19 -15.54
C ILE A 172 -1.25 -10.67 -14.40
N PRO A 173 -2.00 -11.76 -14.56
CA PRO A 173 -2.80 -12.32 -13.47
C PRO A 173 -1.94 -12.88 -12.34
N SER A 174 -2.34 -12.58 -11.09
CA SER A 174 -1.79 -13.19 -9.88
C SER A 174 -2.30 -14.62 -9.69
N HIS A 175 -1.48 -15.47 -9.05
CA HIS A 175 -1.81 -16.83 -8.61
C HIS A 175 -2.32 -17.79 -9.70
N VAL A 176 -1.70 -17.76 -10.89
CA VAL A 176 -2.05 -18.64 -12.02
C VAL A 176 -0.88 -19.49 -12.55
N GLY A 177 0.18 -19.71 -11.76
CA GLY A 177 1.30 -20.57 -12.19
C GLY A 177 2.40 -19.87 -12.99
N VAL A 178 2.37 -18.53 -13.11
CA VAL A 178 3.46 -17.78 -13.78
C VAL A 178 4.67 -17.71 -12.85
N LEU A 179 5.66 -18.56 -13.12
CA LEU A 179 6.85 -18.75 -12.26
C LEU A 179 7.55 -17.44 -11.87
N GLY A 180 7.69 -16.50 -12.81
CA GLY A 180 8.34 -15.22 -12.53
C GLY A 180 7.56 -14.35 -11.55
N ASN A 181 6.22 -14.37 -11.63
CA ASN A 181 5.35 -13.62 -10.71
C ASN A 181 5.34 -14.27 -9.32
N GLU A 182 5.29 -15.61 -9.28
CA GLU A 182 5.35 -16.36 -8.02
C GLU A 182 6.67 -16.12 -7.29
N ALA A 183 7.79 -16.08 -8.02
CA ALA A 183 9.09 -15.73 -7.47
C ALA A 183 9.13 -14.28 -6.93
N ALA A 184 8.55 -13.31 -7.65
CA ALA A 184 8.46 -11.93 -7.16
C ALA A 184 7.61 -11.82 -5.88
N ASN A 185 6.48 -12.51 -5.82
CA ASN A 185 5.63 -12.58 -4.62
C ASN A 185 6.35 -13.22 -3.43
N GLU A 186 7.08 -14.31 -3.66
CA GLU A 186 7.91 -14.91 -2.60
C GLU A 186 8.97 -13.93 -2.10
N LEU A 187 9.66 -13.22 -3.00
CA LEU A 187 10.66 -12.21 -2.64
C LEU A 187 10.05 -11.03 -1.88
N ALA A 188 8.84 -10.60 -2.22
CA ALA A 188 8.11 -9.56 -1.50
C ALA A 188 7.75 -10.02 -0.08
N GLY A 189 7.32 -11.28 0.07
CA GLY A 189 7.12 -11.94 1.36
C GLY A 189 8.39 -11.95 2.20
N ARG A 190 9.51 -12.43 1.65
CA ARG A 190 10.83 -12.39 2.33
C ARG A 190 11.25 -10.96 2.68
N GLY A 191 10.89 -9.98 1.86
CA GLY A 191 11.10 -8.56 2.11
C GLY A 191 10.43 -8.07 3.40
N CYS A 192 9.26 -8.62 3.76
CA CYS A 192 8.61 -8.32 5.03
C CYS A 192 9.47 -8.76 6.23
N ASP A 193 10.23 -9.85 6.09
CA ASP A 193 11.00 -10.46 7.18
C ASP A 193 12.40 -9.89 7.37
N LEU A 194 12.94 -9.20 6.35
CA LEU A 194 14.23 -8.51 6.44
C LEU A 194 14.27 -7.51 7.60
N PRO A 195 15.39 -7.36 8.32
CA PRO A 195 15.43 -6.64 9.61
C PRO A 195 15.26 -5.13 9.46
N ASN A 196 15.94 -4.51 8.51
CA ASN A 196 16.05 -3.05 8.41
C ASN A 196 15.16 -2.51 7.28
N PRO A 197 14.22 -1.60 7.56
CA PRO A 197 13.43 -0.96 6.51
C PRO A 197 14.27 -0.01 5.67
N SER A 198 13.95 0.05 4.38
CA SER A 198 14.33 1.17 3.51
C SER A 198 13.78 2.46 4.11
N SER A 199 14.56 3.55 4.04
CA SER A 199 14.24 4.83 4.67
C SER A 199 13.14 5.61 3.93
N THR A 200 12.02 4.96 3.59
CA THR A 200 10.89 5.57 2.90
C THR A 200 9.92 6.20 3.91
N VAL A 201 9.65 7.50 3.77
CA VAL A 201 8.70 8.20 4.63
C VAL A 201 7.27 7.78 4.27
N LEU A 202 6.49 7.40 5.28
CA LEU A 202 5.07 7.08 5.13
C LEU A 202 4.27 8.33 4.71
N THR A 203 3.28 8.12 3.86
CA THR A 203 2.34 9.18 3.47
C THR A 203 1.38 9.52 4.60
N HIS A 204 0.77 10.71 4.55
CA HIS A 204 -0.27 11.12 5.51
C HIS A 204 -1.44 10.13 5.56
N THR A 205 -1.84 9.57 4.40
CA THR A 205 -2.93 8.58 4.32
C THR A 205 -2.56 7.27 4.99
N GLU A 206 -1.31 6.81 4.87
CA GLU A 206 -0.82 5.61 5.56
C GLU A 206 -0.73 5.82 7.07
N ILE A 207 -0.23 6.97 7.51
CA ILE A 207 -0.20 7.34 8.94
C ILE A 207 -1.62 7.38 9.51
N HIS A 208 -2.54 8.04 8.81
CA HIS A 208 -3.93 8.12 9.23
C HIS A 208 -4.64 6.75 9.20
N SER A 209 -4.37 5.92 8.19
CA SER A 209 -4.88 4.54 8.12
C SER A 209 -4.36 3.69 9.28
N PHE A 210 -3.06 3.80 9.60
CA PHE A 210 -2.46 3.15 10.76
C PHE A 210 -3.10 3.61 12.07
N GLN A 211 -3.22 4.92 12.29
CA GLN A 211 -3.86 5.48 13.49
C GLN A 211 -5.31 5.02 13.62
N ARG A 212 -6.07 5.05 12.51
CA ARG A 212 -7.45 4.56 12.46
C ARG A 212 -7.53 3.06 12.76
N ASN A 213 -6.65 2.25 12.21
CA ASN A 213 -6.66 0.80 12.46
C ASN A 213 -6.29 0.48 13.91
N LYS A 214 -5.29 1.19 14.48
CA LYS A 214 -4.95 1.11 15.90
C LYS A 214 -6.15 1.47 16.78
N MET A 215 -6.86 2.56 16.44
CA MET A 215 -8.11 2.92 17.12
C MET A 215 -9.13 1.79 16.99
N ASN A 216 -9.40 1.28 15.78
CA ASN A 216 -10.36 0.19 15.56
C ASN A 216 -10.02 -1.08 16.35
N LEU A 217 -8.74 -1.44 16.49
CA LEU A 217 -8.31 -2.57 17.32
C LEU A 217 -8.58 -2.31 18.81
N THR A 218 -8.28 -1.11 19.31
CA THR A 218 -8.63 -0.73 20.70
C THR A 218 -10.15 -0.64 20.93
N TRP A 219 -10.93 -0.44 19.87
CA TRP A 219 -12.38 -0.48 19.90
C TRP A 219 -12.93 -1.92 19.87
N ARG A 220 -12.29 -2.83 19.12
CA ARG A 220 -12.71 -4.24 19.01
C ARG A 220 -12.29 -5.08 20.21
N ASN A 221 -11.13 -4.78 20.80
CA ASN A 221 -10.64 -5.39 22.03
C ASN A 221 -10.84 -4.39 23.18
N PRO A 222 -12.02 -4.38 23.83
CA PRO A 222 -12.22 -3.53 24.99
C PRO A 222 -11.22 -3.90 26.08
N PRO A 223 -10.83 -2.94 26.95
CA PRO A 223 -10.04 -3.25 28.14
C PRO A 223 -10.72 -4.40 28.89
N ALA A 224 -9.92 -5.33 29.41
CA ALA A 224 -10.39 -6.39 30.31
C ALA A 224 -10.98 -5.74 31.57
N HIS A 225 -12.25 -5.38 31.47
CA HIS A 225 -12.97 -4.77 32.55
C HIS A 225 -13.42 -5.88 33.50
N HIS A 226 -13.38 -5.62 34.81
CA HIS A 226 -13.79 -6.57 35.86
C HIS A 226 -15.22 -7.14 35.67
N TRP A 227 -16.08 -6.48 34.88
CA TRP A 227 -17.42 -6.97 34.58
C TRP A 227 -17.45 -8.12 33.56
N TYR A 228 -16.40 -8.30 32.75
CA TYR A 228 -16.25 -9.48 31.88
C TYR A 228 -15.90 -10.75 32.67
N THR A 229 -15.31 -10.61 33.86
CA THR A 229 -14.93 -11.70 34.76
C THR A 229 -15.91 -11.91 35.91
N ALA A 230 -16.95 -11.06 36.03
CA ALA A 230 -18.01 -11.23 37.01
C ALA A 230 -18.86 -12.47 36.69
N LYS A 231 -19.48 -13.09 37.70
CA LYS A 231 -20.31 -14.31 37.56
C LYS A 231 -21.47 -14.17 36.56
N SER A 232 -21.82 -12.95 36.14
CA SER A 232 -22.86 -12.67 35.14
C SER A 232 -22.44 -11.55 34.17
N PRO A 233 -21.51 -11.80 33.23
CA PRO A 233 -21.14 -10.82 32.22
C PRO A 233 -22.36 -10.54 31.34
N GLY A 234 -22.86 -9.30 31.37
CA GLY A 234 -24.02 -8.91 30.55
C GLY A 234 -25.39 -9.17 31.20
N LEU A 235 -25.51 -9.12 32.53
CA LEU A 235 -26.81 -8.89 33.18
C LEU A 235 -27.54 -7.78 32.42
N SER A 236 -28.71 -8.10 31.88
CA SER A 236 -29.49 -7.14 31.11
C SER A 236 -29.72 -5.94 32.00
N ILE A 237 -29.43 -4.75 31.49
CA ILE A 237 -29.83 -3.54 32.17
C ILE A 237 -31.35 -3.60 32.16
N GLN A 238 -31.95 -3.98 33.28
CA GLN A 238 -33.39 -3.98 33.47
C GLN A 238 -33.86 -2.53 33.66
N CYS A 239 -33.59 -1.70 32.66
CA CYS A 239 -34.15 -0.38 32.55
C CYS A 239 -35.44 -0.52 31.74
N ARG A 240 -36.57 -0.08 32.33
CA ARG A 240 -37.86 0.06 31.65
C ARG A 240 -37.84 1.22 30.64
N SER A 241 -36.89 1.20 29.72
CA SER A 241 -36.70 2.21 28.67
C SER A 241 -36.70 1.56 27.29
N SER A 242 -36.72 2.38 26.24
CA SER A 242 -36.69 1.87 24.87
C SER A 242 -35.38 1.12 24.57
N ARG A 243 -35.42 0.21 23.58
CA ARG A 243 -34.25 -0.55 23.11
C ARG A 243 -33.05 0.35 22.77
N ALA A 244 -33.31 1.57 22.29
CA ALA A 244 -32.29 2.58 21.99
C ALA A 244 -31.57 3.05 23.26
N HIS A 245 -32.29 3.34 24.34
CA HIS A 245 -31.72 3.73 25.64
C HIS A 245 -30.94 2.58 26.28
N GLN A 246 -31.47 1.36 26.23
CA GLN A 246 -30.76 0.17 26.73
C GLN A 246 -29.45 -0.05 25.96
N THR A 247 -29.47 0.11 24.64
CA THR A 247 -28.26 0.01 23.80
C THR A 247 -27.26 1.13 24.10
N ALA A 248 -27.73 2.36 24.29
CA ALA A 248 -26.88 3.51 24.64
C ALA A 248 -26.23 3.32 26.01
N LEU A 249 -26.97 2.80 27.00
CA LEU A 249 -26.46 2.54 28.35
C LEU A 249 -25.51 1.33 28.38
N ALA A 250 -25.77 0.28 27.59
CA ALA A 250 -24.84 -0.84 27.42
C ALA A 250 -23.53 -0.40 26.74
N ARG A 251 -23.61 0.49 25.74
CA ARG A 251 -22.45 1.13 25.13
C ARG A 251 -21.72 2.06 26.10
N LEU A 252 -22.43 2.82 26.93
CA LEU A 252 -21.85 3.61 28.01
C LEU A 252 -21.08 2.71 28.98
N ARG A 253 -21.74 1.69 29.56
CA ARG A 253 -21.15 0.71 30.51
C ARG A 253 -19.90 0.03 29.97
N SER A 254 -19.93 -0.36 28.70
CA SER A 254 -18.80 -1.03 28.06
C SER A 254 -17.72 -0.07 27.54
N GLY A 255 -17.90 1.24 27.68
CA GLY A 255 -16.97 2.26 27.19
C GLY A 255 -16.96 2.42 25.67
N HIS A 256 -18.02 1.96 24.98
CA HIS A 256 -18.21 2.00 23.53
C HIS A 256 -19.12 3.15 23.05
N LEU A 257 -18.95 4.36 23.61
CA LEU A 257 -19.74 5.53 23.20
C LEU A 257 -19.19 6.19 21.93
N ARG A 258 -20.04 6.36 20.92
CA ARG A 258 -19.68 7.09 19.69
C ARG A 258 -19.30 8.57 19.92
N CYS A 259 -19.66 9.15 21.07
CA CYS A 259 -19.36 10.54 21.42
C CYS A 259 -18.03 10.74 22.17
N MET A 260 -17.22 9.69 22.38
CA MET A 260 -15.91 9.87 23.00
C MET A 260 -14.98 10.61 22.03
N THR A 261 -14.52 11.78 22.45
CA THR A 261 -13.48 12.52 21.76
C THR A 261 -12.12 11.91 22.08
N PHE A 262 -11.20 12.00 21.12
CA PHE A 262 -9.81 11.58 21.30
C PHE A 262 -8.93 12.80 21.09
N VAL A 263 -8.04 13.05 22.04
CA VAL A 263 -6.99 14.07 21.92
C VAL A 263 -5.67 13.32 21.87
N GLN A 264 -4.92 13.44 20.77
CA GLN A 264 -3.62 12.79 20.55
C GLN A 264 -3.63 11.26 20.77
N GLY A 265 -4.73 10.59 20.42
CA GLY A 265 -4.86 9.13 20.57
C GLY A 265 -5.19 8.64 21.97
N VAL A 266 -5.37 9.55 22.95
CA VAL A 266 -5.84 9.24 24.30
C VAL A 266 -7.33 9.54 24.38
N LYS A 267 -8.10 8.66 25.04
CA LYS A 267 -9.53 8.88 25.32
C LYS A 267 -9.66 10.12 26.22
N SER A 268 -10.32 11.16 25.75
CA SER A 268 -10.66 12.32 26.57
C SER A 268 -12.09 12.19 27.08
N PHE A 269 -12.28 12.41 28.37
CA PHE A 269 -13.58 12.41 29.03
C PHE A 269 -13.91 13.84 29.45
N PHE A 270 -15.19 14.23 29.33
CA PHE A 270 -15.66 15.52 29.83
C PHE A 270 -15.68 15.54 31.37
N THR A 271 -15.88 16.71 31.96
CA THR A 271 -16.06 16.83 33.42
C THR A 271 -17.53 16.56 33.78
N CYS A 272 -17.75 15.69 34.76
CA CYS A 272 -19.06 15.41 35.33
C CYS A 272 -19.54 16.59 36.20
N PRO A 273 -20.86 16.81 36.40
CA PRO A 273 -21.36 17.82 37.32
C PRO A 273 -20.84 17.74 38.78
N CYS A 274 -20.36 16.57 39.22
CA CYS A 274 -19.67 16.42 40.51
C CYS A 274 -18.15 16.66 40.44
N SER A 275 -17.68 17.32 39.36
CA SER A 275 -16.30 17.76 39.13
C SER A 275 -15.26 16.66 38.91
N LEU A 276 -15.68 15.39 38.82
CA LEU A 276 -14.80 14.27 38.46
C LEU A 276 -14.80 14.02 36.95
N LEU A 277 -13.77 13.30 36.49
CA LEU A 277 -13.68 12.90 35.09
C LEU A 277 -14.84 11.96 34.75
N ALA A 278 -15.61 12.27 33.70
CA ALA A 278 -16.80 11.53 33.25
C ALA A 278 -16.45 10.20 32.56
N SER A 279 -15.67 9.37 33.24
CA SER A 279 -15.46 7.98 32.83
C SER A 279 -16.79 7.22 32.89
N PRO A 280 -16.97 6.16 32.08
CA PRO A 280 -18.13 5.29 32.12
C PRO A 280 -18.51 4.80 33.53
N ALA A 281 -17.53 4.35 34.31
CA ALA A 281 -17.76 3.89 35.69
C ALA A 281 -18.30 5.03 36.56
N HIS A 282 -17.63 6.18 36.50
CA HIS A 282 -18.01 7.35 37.28
C HIS A 282 -19.41 7.88 36.92
N LEU A 283 -19.79 7.91 35.64
CA LEU A 283 -21.11 8.37 35.22
C LEU A 283 -22.24 7.47 35.74
N LEU A 284 -22.01 6.16 35.79
CA LEU A 284 -22.98 5.19 36.30
C LEU A 284 -23.16 5.35 37.81
N ASP A 285 -22.06 5.48 38.54
CA ASP A 285 -22.07 5.72 39.98
C ASP A 285 -22.73 7.06 40.32
N CYS A 286 -22.36 8.13 39.60
CA CYS A 286 -22.89 9.48 39.80
C CYS A 286 -24.39 9.58 39.48
N TRP A 287 -24.91 8.74 38.56
CA TRP A 287 -26.34 8.68 38.24
C TRP A 287 -27.12 7.71 39.13
N GLY A 288 -26.47 7.11 40.14
CA GLY A 288 -27.12 6.14 41.04
C GLY A 288 -27.58 4.87 40.32
N ILE A 289 -27.03 4.58 39.14
CA ILE A 289 -27.31 3.37 38.38
C ILE A 289 -26.41 2.28 38.96
N SER A 290 -26.88 1.64 40.03
CA SER A 290 -26.22 0.47 40.61
C SER A 290 -26.20 -0.70 39.62
N LEU A 291 -25.10 -1.46 39.67
CA LEU A 291 -24.78 -2.57 38.77
C LEU A 291 -25.68 -3.79 38.99
#